data_AF-A0A936LUC3-F1
#
_entry.id   AF-A0A936LUC3-F1
#
_cell.length_a   1.000
_cell.length_b   1.000
_cell.length_c   1.000
_cell.angle_alpha   90.00
_cell.angle_beta   90.00
_cell.angle_gamma   90.00
#
_symmetry.space_group_name_H-M   'P 1'
#
loop_
_entity.id
_entity.type
_entity.pdbx_description
1 polymer ?
#
loop_
_entity_poly.entity_id
_entity_poly.type
_entity_poly.pdbx_seq_one_letter_code
_entity_poly.pdbx_strand_id
1 'polypeptide(L)'
;MKKLALVCLLAAAVPSLAALITAHSDATPTGAVVDGVLGPGEYGNGAYQYLGAGTGFGGVVGNGALYMDSDAGNLYIGFQPGGNLNDNVVIMLDTRAGGFLDADMRDRADGGRRGASEQCLEADDAYPAGVFPDFAVVIGSFGIVLFELTAGSTDGHLNFLNYDGTFTGNGTNFREYAIPLATLGRSVPGCIKFFVPYISDSGYASNESIPPYDPLQLNGNPGFGDGQFGGTVGTPGYGNHNEFCVYPEPTSLALLGLLAGLVMRRR
;
A
#
# COMPACT_ATOMS: atom_id res chain seq x y z
N MET A 1 33.61 -42.24 -33.66
CA MET A 1 33.51 -40.82 -33.23
C MET A 1 32.07 -40.57 -32.81
N LYS A 2 31.83 -40.42 -31.50
CA LYS A 2 30.49 -40.28 -30.91
C LYS A 2 30.01 -38.83 -31.09
N LYS A 3 28.89 -38.61 -31.77
CA LYS A 3 28.25 -37.30 -31.89
C LYS A 3 27.51 -37.02 -30.58
N LEU A 4 27.98 -36.02 -29.83
CA LEU A 4 27.31 -35.51 -28.63
C LEU A 4 26.18 -34.59 -29.09
N ALA A 5 24.93 -34.95 -28.81
CA ALA A 5 23.78 -34.09 -29.03
C ALA A 5 23.70 -33.08 -27.88
N LEU A 6 23.84 -31.80 -28.20
CA LEU A 6 23.62 -30.71 -27.26
C LEU A 6 22.11 -30.50 -27.13
N VAL A 7 21.53 -30.92 -26.00
CA VAL A 7 20.15 -30.62 -25.65
C VAL A 7 20.15 -29.24 -25.00
N CYS A 8 19.71 -28.21 -25.74
CA CYS A 8 19.37 -26.92 -25.15
C CYS A 8 18.08 -27.08 -24.36
N LEU A 9 18.15 -27.18 -23.03
CA LEU A 9 17.00 -26.92 -22.18
C LEU A 9 16.71 -25.41 -22.25
N LEU A 10 15.71 -25.03 -23.05
CA LEU A 10 15.02 -23.76 -22.83
C LEU A 10 14.20 -23.91 -21.54
N ALA A 11 14.76 -23.43 -20.43
CA ALA A 11 13.96 -23.14 -19.25
C ALA A 11 13.03 -21.97 -19.61
N ALA A 12 11.76 -22.26 -19.88
CA ALA A 12 10.73 -21.24 -19.94
C ALA A 12 10.63 -20.61 -18.54
N ALA A 13 11.12 -19.38 -18.39
CA ALA A 13 10.87 -18.59 -17.20
C ALA A 13 9.36 -18.35 -17.13
N VAL A 14 8.68 -19.06 -16.24
CA VAL A 14 7.30 -18.75 -15.90
C VAL A 14 7.35 -17.40 -15.20
N PRO A 15 6.65 -16.35 -15.68
CA PRO A 15 6.60 -15.09 -14.96
C PRO A 15 6.04 -15.39 -13.56
N SER A 16 6.78 -15.03 -12.51
CA SER A 16 6.26 -15.16 -11.15
C SER A 16 5.07 -14.22 -11.02
N LEU A 17 3.88 -14.79 -10.84
CA LEU A 17 2.72 -14.01 -10.44
C LEU A 17 3.04 -13.35 -9.09
N ALA A 18 2.62 -12.10 -8.92
CA ALA A 18 2.79 -11.44 -7.64
C ALA A 18 2.08 -12.24 -6.54
N ALA A 19 2.77 -12.48 -5.43
CA ALA A 19 2.18 -13.21 -4.33
C ALA A 19 1.32 -12.27 -3.48
N LEU A 20 0.10 -12.71 -3.20
CA LEU A 20 -0.66 -12.21 -2.06
C LEU A 20 0.03 -12.72 -0.79
N ILE A 21 0.46 -11.81 0.08
CA ILE A 21 1.18 -12.15 1.32
C ILE A 21 0.21 -12.25 2.49
N THR A 22 -0.56 -11.20 2.72
CA THR A 22 -1.54 -11.15 3.80
C THR A 22 -2.85 -10.58 3.28
N ALA A 23 -3.95 -11.21 3.69
CA ALA A 23 -5.29 -10.69 3.51
C ALA A 23 -6.01 -10.64 4.85
N HIS A 24 -6.56 -9.47 5.21
CA HIS A 24 -7.46 -9.34 6.35
C HIS A 24 -8.87 -9.01 5.88
N SER A 25 -9.85 -9.46 6.65
CA SER A 25 -11.26 -9.14 6.43
C SER A 25 -11.76 -8.43 7.67
N ASP A 26 -12.33 -7.25 7.46
CA ASP A 26 -12.91 -6.51 8.57
C ASP A 26 -14.18 -7.19 9.06
N ALA A 27 -14.21 -7.43 10.37
CA ALA A 27 -15.33 -7.97 11.11
C ALA A 27 -15.61 -7.16 12.37
N THR A 28 -14.96 -6.00 12.54
CA THR A 28 -15.24 -5.07 13.64
C THR A 28 -16.62 -4.43 13.41
N PRO A 29 -17.34 -4.08 14.48
CA PRO A 29 -18.67 -3.45 14.37
C PRO A 29 -18.61 -1.93 14.16
N THR A 30 -17.41 -1.35 14.25
CA THR A 30 -17.13 0.09 14.22
C THR A 30 -15.70 0.28 13.77
N GLY A 31 -15.44 1.31 12.98
CA GLY A 31 -14.07 1.68 12.61
C GLY A 31 -13.26 2.26 13.76
N ALA A 32 -11.97 2.49 13.48
CA ALA A 32 -11.00 3.06 14.43
C ALA A 32 -11.29 4.54 14.77
N VAL A 33 -10.83 4.98 15.94
CA VAL A 33 -10.82 6.38 16.34
C VAL A 33 -9.52 7.01 15.89
N VAL A 34 -9.60 8.05 15.06
CA VAL A 34 -8.40 8.77 14.58
C VAL A 34 -7.88 9.69 15.67
N ASP A 35 -6.94 9.22 16.50
CA ASP A 35 -6.37 9.98 17.62
C ASP A 35 -4.84 9.85 17.80
N GLY A 36 -4.18 9.05 16.95
CA GLY A 36 -2.74 8.85 16.95
C GLY A 36 -2.27 7.85 17.98
N VAL A 37 -3.14 6.96 18.45
CA VAL A 37 -2.83 5.87 19.37
C VAL A 37 -3.47 4.59 18.85
N LEU A 38 -2.74 3.47 18.87
CA LEU A 38 -3.35 2.17 18.65
C LEU A 38 -4.16 1.77 19.90
N GLY A 39 -5.44 2.04 19.88
CA GLY A 39 -6.37 1.81 20.97
C GLY A 39 -6.82 0.34 21.11
N PRO A 40 -7.28 -0.06 22.30
CA PRO A 40 -7.90 -1.38 22.48
C PRO A 40 -9.16 -1.53 21.60
N GLY A 41 -9.25 -2.64 20.88
CA GLY A 41 -10.40 -2.94 20.02
C GLY A 41 -10.33 -2.38 18.60
N GLU A 42 -9.35 -1.54 18.27
CA GLU A 42 -9.17 -0.99 16.92
C GLU A 42 -8.39 -1.94 16.03
N TYR A 43 -8.64 -1.90 14.71
CA TYR A 43 -7.90 -2.69 13.71
C TYR A 43 -7.92 -4.19 14.04
N GLY A 44 -9.09 -4.71 14.44
CA GLY A 44 -9.25 -6.10 14.90
C GLY A 44 -8.49 -6.38 16.21
N ASN A 45 -8.41 -5.40 17.11
CA ASN A 45 -7.56 -5.42 18.30
C ASN A 45 -6.06 -5.62 17.95
N GLY A 46 -5.61 -4.89 16.93
CA GLY A 46 -4.26 -4.97 16.35
C GLY A 46 -4.00 -6.21 15.47
N ALA A 47 -5.01 -7.04 15.22
CA ALA A 47 -4.86 -8.24 14.40
C ALA A 47 -4.77 -7.93 12.90
N TYR A 48 -5.40 -6.84 12.43
CA TYR A 48 -5.38 -6.42 11.03
C TYR A 48 -4.10 -5.67 10.66
N GLN A 49 -2.97 -6.27 11.00
CA GLN A 49 -1.63 -5.72 10.80
C GLN A 49 -0.95 -6.29 9.54
N TYR A 50 -0.16 -5.45 8.91
CA TYR A 50 0.70 -5.78 7.77
C TYR A 50 2.12 -5.31 8.10
N LEU A 51 3.05 -6.25 8.11
CA LEU A 51 4.43 -6.01 8.53
C LEU A 51 5.32 -5.69 7.33
N GLY A 52 6.30 -4.82 7.55
CA GLY A 52 7.31 -4.51 6.54
C GLY A 52 8.55 -5.40 6.61
N ALA A 53 9.45 -5.18 5.67
CA ALA A 53 10.82 -5.65 5.70
C ALA A 53 11.77 -4.65 5.03
N GLY A 54 13.07 -4.83 5.24
CA GLY A 54 14.11 -3.93 4.76
C GLY A 54 14.64 -3.01 5.85
N THR A 55 15.76 -2.33 5.59
CA THR A 55 16.41 -1.44 6.56
C THR A 55 17.03 -0.21 5.91
N GLY A 56 16.67 0.05 4.66
CA GLY A 56 17.36 0.93 3.75
C GLY A 56 17.55 2.35 4.26
N PHE A 57 16.50 2.91 4.86
CA PHE A 57 16.43 4.27 5.39
C PHE A 57 16.07 4.26 6.88
N GLY A 58 16.68 3.34 7.63
CA GLY A 58 16.54 3.26 9.08
C GLY A 58 15.37 2.40 9.57
N GLY A 59 14.71 1.64 8.68
CA GLY A 59 13.70 0.66 9.07
C GLY A 59 12.35 1.28 9.44
N VAL A 60 12.01 2.43 8.87
CA VAL A 60 10.75 3.14 9.08
C VAL A 60 9.56 2.31 8.64
N VAL A 61 9.60 1.80 7.41
CA VAL A 61 8.60 0.85 6.90
C VAL A 61 9.03 -0.57 7.23
N GLY A 62 10.33 -0.87 7.12
CA GLY A 62 10.84 -2.23 7.24
C GLY A 62 10.71 -2.86 8.63
N ASN A 63 10.74 -2.07 9.71
CA ASN A 63 10.38 -2.51 11.06
C ASN A 63 9.01 -1.95 11.51
N GLY A 64 8.30 -1.28 10.59
CA GLY A 64 7.00 -0.68 10.86
C GLY A 64 5.85 -1.66 10.65
N ALA A 65 4.65 -1.19 10.99
CA ALA A 65 3.41 -1.92 10.78
C ALA A 65 2.33 -0.98 10.24
N LEU A 66 1.62 -1.43 9.22
CA LEU A 66 0.40 -0.81 8.73
C LEU A 66 -0.80 -1.57 9.29
N TYR A 67 -1.88 -0.86 9.58
CA TYR A 67 -3.13 -1.39 10.07
C TYR A 67 -4.26 -0.85 9.19
N MET A 68 -5.29 -1.67 8.95
CA MET A 68 -6.50 -1.24 8.26
C MET A 68 -7.74 -1.69 9.02
N ASP A 69 -8.71 -0.79 9.09
CA ASP A 69 -10.05 -1.01 9.67
C ASP A 69 -11.06 -0.32 8.76
N SER A 70 -12.35 -0.59 8.94
CA SER A 70 -13.40 0.09 8.18
C SER A 70 -14.69 0.24 8.97
N ASP A 71 -15.56 1.12 8.45
CA ASP A 71 -16.97 1.14 8.83
C ASP A 71 -17.84 1.32 7.58
N ALA A 72 -19.12 1.60 7.76
CA ALA A 72 -20.05 1.81 6.65
C ALA A 72 -19.68 2.99 5.73
N GLY A 73 -18.84 3.92 6.18
CA GLY A 73 -18.49 5.16 5.48
C GLY A 73 -17.02 5.30 5.11
N ASN A 74 -16.10 4.73 5.89
CA ASN A 74 -14.68 5.04 5.83
C ASN A 74 -13.80 3.79 5.84
N LEU A 75 -12.65 3.91 5.18
CA LEU A 75 -11.45 3.11 5.42
C LEU A 75 -10.59 3.87 6.42
N TYR A 76 -10.09 3.18 7.44
CA TYR A 76 -9.15 3.70 8.42
C TYR A 76 -7.80 3.07 8.17
N ILE A 77 -6.75 3.89 8.12
CA ILE A 77 -5.37 3.45 7.96
C ILE A 77 -4.60 3.93 9.18
N GLY A 78 -4.01 2.98 9.90
CA GLY A 78 -3.06 3.24 10.96
C GLY A 78 -1.64 2.87 10.50
N PHE A 79 -0.65 3.68 10.81
CA PHE A 79 0.76 3.36 10.56
C PHE A 79 1.60 3.61 11.81
N GLN A 80 2.29 2.57 12.24
CA GLN A 80 3.30 2.63 13.30
C GLN A 80 4.68 2.61 12.64
N PRO A 81 5.40 3.75 12.57
CA PRO A 81 6.76 3.77 12.07
C PRO A 81 7.67 2.90 12.94
N GLY A 82 8.54 2.10 12.30
CA GLY A 82 9.59 1.32 12.96
C GLY A 82 10.86 2.13 13.27
N GLY A 83 10.96 3.34 12.72
CA GLY A 83 12.07 4.27 12.86
C GLY A 83 11.63 5.71 12.60
N ASN A 84 12.56 6.67 12.69
CA ASN A 84 12.24 8.09 12.49
C ASN A 84 11.78 8.36 11.05
N LEU A 85 10.58 8.91 10.87
CA LEU A 85 9.96 9.23 9.59
C LEU A 85 10.61 10.46 8.93
N ASN A 86 11.75 10.26 8.26
CA ASN A 86 12.47 11.32 7.56
C ASN A 86 12.08 11.47 6.09
N ASP A 87 11.36 10.49 5.56
CA ASP A 87 10.95 10.38 4.16
C ASP A 87 9.47 9.97 4.08
N ASN A 88 9.00 9.57 2.91
CA ASN A 88 7.59 9.31 2.64
C ASN A 88 7.27 7.83 2.66
N VAL A 89 6.30 7.46 3.50
CA VAL A 89 5.59 6.19 3.42
C VAL A 89 4.45 6.39 2.44
N VAL A 90 4.47 5.66 1.33
CA VAL A 90 3.46 5.79 0.28
C VAL A 90 2.65 4.51 0.26
N ILE A 91 1.34 4.59 0.37
CA ILE A 91 0.45 3.43 0.35
C ILE A 91 -0.32 3.48 -0.96
N MET A 92 0.00 2.56 -1.85
CA MET A 92 -0.59 2.47 -3.19
C MET A 92 -1.85 1.60 -3.11
N LEU A 93 -3.01 2.18 -3.37
CA LEU A 93 -4.31 1.53 -3.21
C LEU A 93 -4.95 1.26 -4.58
N ASP A 94 -5.15 -0.02 -4.91
CA ASP A 94 -5.95 -0.49 -6.05
C ASP A 94 -7.34 -0.82 -5.51
N THR A 95 -8.29 0.07 -5.81
CA THR A 95 -9.63 0.06 -5.23
C THR A 95 -10.72 -0.15 -6.27
N ARG A 96 -10.45 0.15 -7.54
CA ARG A 96 -11.40 0.04 -8.65
C ARG A 96 -10.70 -0.59 -9.87
N ALA A 97 -11.50 -1.06 -10.82
CA ALA A 97 -10.95 -1.55 -12.07
C ALA A 97 -10.30 -0.40 -12.85
N GLY A 98 -9.07 -0.59 -13.30
CA GLY A 98 -8.28 0.45 -13.95
C GLY A 98 -6.98 0.63 -13.19
N GLY A 99 -6.58 1.88 -12.96
CA GLY A 99 -5.36 2.25 -12.27
C GLY A 99 -4.17 2.49 -13.20
N PHE A 100 -3.03 2.75 -12.58
CA PHE A 100 -1.81 3.22 -13.25
C PHE A 100 -0.58 2.46 -12.75
N LEU A 101 0.41 2.32 -13.63
CA LEU A 101 1.76 1.88 -13.28
C LEU A 101 2.66 3.09 -13.05
N ASP A 102 3.82 2.88 -12.45
CA ASP A 102 4.84 3.93 -12.26
C ASP A 102 5.12 4.67 -13.60
N ALA A 103 5.36 3.90 -14.66
CA ALA A 103 5.63 4.42 -16.01
C ALA A 103 4.52 5.30 -16.63
N ASP A 104 3.30 5.25 -16.11
CA ASP A 104 2.17 6.06 -16.60
C ASP A 104 2.15 7.46 -15.96
N MET A 105 2.92 7.65 -14.88
CA MET A 105 2.85 8.80 -14.00
C MET A 105 4.23 9.44 -13.82
N ARG A 106 4.29 10.76 -13.58
CA ARG A 106 5.57 11.45 -13.31
C ARG A 106 5.38 12.83 -12.70
N ASP A 107 4.62 12.92 -11.60
CA ASP A 107 4.32 14.19 -10.96
C ASP A 107 5.43 14.58 -9.97
N ARG A 108 6.29 15.52 -10.37
CA ARG A 108 7.46 15.94 -9.58
C ARG A 108 7.26 17.30 -8.90
N ALA A 109 6.03 17.80 -8.83
CA ALA A 109 5.76 19.15 -8.29
C ALA A 109 6.16 19.30 -6.82
N ASP A 110 6.05 18.23 -6.02
CA ASP A 110 6.48 18.18 -4.62
C ASP A 110 6.87 16.74 -4.21
N GLY A 111 7.46 16.59 -3.02
CA GLY A 111 7.95 15.29 -2.53
C GLY A 111 6.85 14.25 -2.35
N GLY A 112 5.65 14.67 -1.96
CA GLY A 112 4.51 13.78 -1.78
C GLY A 112 3.98 13.25 -3.11
N ARG A 113 3.79 14.13 -4.09
CA ARG A 113 3.42 13.75 -5.47
C ARG A 113 4.45 12.85 -6.10
N ARG A 114 5.73 13.16 -5.92
CA ARG A 114 6.82 12.34 -6.43
C ARG A 114 6.74 10.94 -5.85
N GLY A 115 6.68 10.79 -4.52
CA GLY A 115 6.54 9.47 -3.90
C GLY A 115 5.32 8.67 -4.40
N ALA A 116 4.22 9.36 -4.71
CA ALA A 116 2.99 8.75 -5.21
C ALA A 116 3.02 8.35 -6.70
N SER A 117 3.94 8.87 -7.51
CA SER A 117 3.92 8.74 -8.97
C SER A 117 5.26 8.46 -9.65
N GLU A 118 6.34 8.43 -8.88
CA GLU A 118 7.69 8.12 -9.35
C GLU A 118 8.45 7.48 -8.18
N GLN A 119 8.37 6.15 -8.06
CA GLN A 119 8.95 5.43 -6.92
C GLN A 119 10.49 5.42 -6.96
N CYS A 120 11.08 5.57 -8.15
CA CYS A 120 12.52 5.70 -8.35
C CYS A 120 12.85 6.87 -9.31
N LEU A 121 13.82 7.70 -8.95
CA LEU A 121 14.18 8.91 -9.72
C LEU A 121 14.62 8.63 -11.17
N GLU A 122 15.31 7.51 -11.39
CA GLU A 122 16.04 7.22 -12.63
C GLU A 122 15.43 6.08 -13.47
N ALA A 123 14.38 5.42 -12.98
CA ALA A 123 13.65 4.40 -13.72
C ALA A 123 12.24 4.22 -13.18
N ASP A 124 11.39 3.57 -13.97
CA ASP A 124 10.09 3.11 -13.51
C ASP A 124 10.26 1.80 -12.73
N ASP A 125 9.80 1.76 -11.49
CA ASP A 125 9.72 0.54 -10.69
C ASP A 125 8.56 -0.33 -11.15
N ALA A 126 8.83 -1.63 -11.28
CA ALA A 126 7.77 -2.60 -11.50
C ALA A 126 6.84 -2.65 -10.28
N TYR A 127 5.53 -2.58 -10.52
CA TYR A 127 4.52 -2.85 -9.49
C TYR A 127 4.19 -4.35 -9.41
N PRO A 128 3.58 -4.82 -8.31
CA PRO A 128 3.16 -6.20 -8.21
C PRO A 128 2.19 -6.55 -9.36
N ALA A 129 2.46 -7.63 -10.07
CA ALA A 129 1.65 -8.07 -11.21
C ALA A 129 0.15 -8.16 -10.83
N GLY A 130 -0.69 -7.45 -11.57
CA GLY A 130 -2.14 -7.43 -11.33
C GLY A 130 -2.60 -6.48 -10.21
N VAL A 131 -1.72 -5.57 -9.77
CA VAL A 131 -2.04 -4.42 -8.92
C VAL A 131 -1.85 -3.15 -9.75
N PHE A 132 -2.92 -2.38 -9.87
CA PHE A 132 -2.95 -1.14 -10.62
C PHE A 132 -3.56 -0.06 -9.72
N PRO A 133 -2.75 0.65 -8.93
CA PRO A 133 -3.25 1.61 -7.98
C PRO A 133 -4.05 2.74 -8.64
N ASP A 134 -5.11 3.16 -7.96
CA ASP A 134 -5.95 4.31 -8.30
C ASP A 134 -5.69 5.51 -7.40
N PHE A 135 -5.23 5.24 -6.18
CA PHE A 135 -5.00 6.25 -5.15
C PHE A 135 -3.66 5.99 -4.47
N ALA A 136 -3.08 7.06 -3.95
CA ALA A 136 -1.91 6.99 -3.08
C ALA A 136 -2.16 7.80 -1.81
N VAL A 137 -1.92 7.18 -0.65
CA VAL A 137 -1.82 7.89 0.62
C VAL A 137 -0.34 8.10 0.92
N VAL A 138 0.06 9.33 1.17
CA VAL A 138 1.44 9.67 1.49
C VAL A 138 1.51 10.18 2.92
N ILE A 139 2.25 9.46 3.77
CA ILE A 139 2.52 9.83 5.15
C ILE A 139 3.97 10.29 5.22
N GLY A 140 4.17 11.57 5.53
CA GLY A 140 5.49 12.17 5.70
C GLY A 140 5.58 12.96 7.01
N SER A 141 6.74 13.57 7.24
CA SER A 141 6.93 14.48 8.39
C SER A 141 5.99 15.69 8.36
N PHE A 142 5.48 16.04 7.18
CA PHE A 142 4.58 17.15 6.97
C PHE A 142 3.11 16.82 7.29
N GLY A 143 2.72 15.55 7.41
CA GLY A 143 1.32 15.14 7.53
C GLY A 143 0.96 13.99 6.59
N ILE A 144 -0.33 13.84 6.33
CA ILE A 144 -0.88 12.79 5.48
C ILE A 144 -1.62 13.41 4.30
N VAL A 145 -1.35 12.96 3.08
CA VAL A 145 -1.99 13.45 1.86
C VAL A 145 -2.62 12.29 1.10
N LEU A 146 -3.81 12.51 0.53
CA LEU A 146 -4.45 11.59 -0.40
C LEU A 146 -4.44 12.18 -1.81
N PHE A 147 -3.91 11.40 -2.75
CA PHE A 147 -3.99 11.66 -4.18
C PHE A 147 -4.88 10.63 -4.88
N GLU A 148 -5.66 11.09 -5.85
CA GLU A 148 -6.13 10.22 -6.94
C GLU A 148 -5.10 10.27 -8.07
N LEU A 149 -4.70 9.08 -8.50
CA LEU A 149 -3.70 8.88 -9.53
C LEU A 149 -4.29 9.13 -10.92
N THR A 150 -3.49 9.73 -11.78
CA THR A 150 -3.85 10.04 -13.17
C THR A 150 -2.63 9.82 -14.04
N ALA A 151 -2.81 9.40 -15.30
CA ALA A 151 -1.70 9.37 -16.24
C ALA A 151 -1.26 10.79 -16.60
N GLY A 152 0.04 11.01 -16.71
CA GLY A 152 0.58 12.32 -17.03
C GLY A 152 2.09 12.36 -16.97
N SER A 153 2.66 13.39 -17.58
CA SER A 153 4.11 13.62 -17.61
C SER A 153 4.46 15.08 -17.26
N THR A 154 3.55 15.79 -16.61
CA THR A 154 3.69 17.20 -16.25
C THR A 154 3.48 17.38 -14.76
N ASP A 155 4.38 18.12 -14.11
CA ASP A 155 4.28 18.44 -12.69
C ASP A 155 2.88 18.99 -12.32
N GLY A 156 2.30 18.45 -11.26
CA GLY A 156 0.99 18.79 -10.71
C GLY A 156 -0.20 18.03 -11.30
N HIS A 157 0.00 16.98 -12.11
CA HIS A 157 -1.09 16.27 -12.78
C HIS A 157 -1.92 15.36 -11.86
N LEU A 158 -1.38 14.90 -10.71
CA LEU A 158 -2.18 14.09 -9.79
C LEU A 158 -3.30 14.94 -9.16
N ASN A 159 -4.45 14.33 -8.94
CA ASN A 159 -5.56 15.01 -8.27
C ASN A 159 -5.31 14.99 -6.76
N PHE A 160 -5.05 16.16 -6.18
CA PHE A 160 -5.01 16.30 -4.72
C PHE A 160 -6.44 16.25 -4.17
N LEU A 161 -6.70 15.31 -3.27
CA LEU A 161 -8.04 15.12 -2.71
C LEU A 161 -8.17 15.66 -1.29
N ASN A 162 -7.16 15.40 -0.45
CA ASN A 162 -7.23 15.74 0.97
C ASN A 162 -5.81 15.83 1.58
N TYR A 163 -5.67 16.68 2.59
CA TYR A 163 -4.51 16.72 3.48
C TYR A 163 -4.96 16.78 4.94
N ASP A 164 -4.28 15.99 5.77
CA ASP A 164 -4.41 16.00 7.23
C ASP A 164 -3.07 16.37 7.87
N GLY A 165 -3.04 17.53 8.51
CA GLY A 165 -1.90 18.06 9.25
C GLY A 165 -1.89 17.72 10.74
N THR A 166 -2.75 16.81 11.19
CA THR A 166 -2.88 16.43 12.62
C THR A 166 -1.65 15.65 13.07
N PHE A 167 -1.16 14.72 12.24
CA PHE A 167 -0.05 13.84 12.59
C PHE A 167 1.23 14.21 11.82
N THR A 168 2.14 14.92 12.48
CA THR A 168 3.37 15.48 11.85
C THR A 168 4.65 15.12 12.63
N GLY A 169 5.79 15.51 12.07
CA GLY A 169 7.13 15.33 12.62
C GLY A 169 7.78 13.98 12.29
N ASN A 170 9.10 13.90 12.48
CA ASN A 170 9.92 12.76 12.08
C ASN A 170 10.00 11.64 13.14
N GLY A 171 9.07 11.63 14.09
CA GLY A 171 9.07 10.65 15.19
C GLY A 171 8.51 9.29 14.78
N THR A 172 8.39 8.42 15.77
CA THR A 172 7.77 7.08 15.65
C THR A 172 6.35 7.04 16.21
N ASN A 173 5.70 8.18 16.43
CA ASN A 173 4.33 8.15 16.95
C ASN A 173 3.40 7.57 15.88
N PHE A 174 2.36 6.87 16.32
CA PHE A 174 1.33 6.32 15.45
C PHE A 174 0.69 7.43 14.60
N ARG A 175 0.34 7.07 13.37
CA ARG A 175 -0.25 7.95 12.35
C ARG A 175 -1.55 7.34 11.92
N GLU A 176 -2.62 8.13 11.88
CA GLU A 176 -3.93 7.61 11.49
C GLU A 176 -4.59 8.48 10.45
N TYR A 177 -5.40 7.87 9.60
CA TYR A 177 -6.09 8.57 8.55
C TYR A 177 -7.40 7.88 8.20
N ALA A 178 -8.48 8.66 8.12
CA ALA A 178 -9.79 8.18 7.68
C ALA A 178 -10.08 8.69 6.27
N ILE A 179 -10.42 7.75 5.38
CA ILE A 179 -10.74 8.03 3.98
C ILE A 179 -12.18 7.60 3.73
N PRO A 180 -13.06 8.50 3.26
CA PRO A 180 -14.39 8.09 2.85
C PRO A 180 -14.33 7.04 1.74
N LEU A 181 -15.01 5.91 1.90
CA LEU A 181 -15.06 4.83 0.90
C LEU A 181 -15.61 5.34 -0.45
N ALA A 182 -16.53 6.31 -0.40
CA ALA A 182 -17.05 6.98 -1.59
C ALA A 182 -15.95 7.70 -2.38
N THR A 183 -14.96 8.29 -1.72
CA THR A 183 -13.80 8.92 -2.37
C THR A 183 -12.97 7.89 -3.13
N LEU A 184 -12.83 6.67 -2.58
CA LEU A 184 -12.09 5.57 -3.20
C LEU A 184 -12.88 4.87 -4.33
N GLY A 185 -14.04 5.40 -4.72
CA GLY A 185 -14.93 4.78 -5.70
C GLY A 185 -15.50 3.43 -5.23
N ARG A 186 -15.52 3.19 -3.91
CA ARG A 186 -15.90 1.91 -3.31
C ARG A 186 -17.32 1.96 -2.75
N SER A 187 -18.06 0.89 -3.02
CA SER A 187 -19.19 0.44 -2.20
C SER A 187 -18.86 -0.93 -1.61
N VAL A 188 -19.44 -1.27 -0.46
CA VAL A 188 -19.26 -2.57 0.21
C VAL A 188 -20.14 -3.65 -0.43
N PRO A 189 -19.72 -4.93 -0.55
CA PRO A 189 -18.43 -5.53 -0.14
C PRO A 189 -17.32 -5.52 -1.21
N GLY A 190 -16.05 -5.67 -0.78
CA GLY A 190 -14.92 -6.07 -1.64
C GLY A 190 -13.55 -5.80 -1.02
N CYS A 191 -12.49 -6.26 -1.70
CA CYS A 191 -11.11 -6.12 -1.23
C CYS A 191 -10.36 -5.00 -1.95
N ILE A 192 -9.49 -4.34 -1.21
CA ILE A 192 -8.52 -3.34 -1.68
C ILE A 192 -7.17 -4.02 -1.74
N LYS A 193 -6.54 -4.03 -2.90
CA LYS A 193 -5.14 -4.49 -3.02
C LYS A 193 -4.22 -3.32 -2.75
N PHE A 194 -3.10 -3.59 -2.10
CA PHE A 194 -2.13 -2.54 -1.83
C PHE A 194 -0.71 -3.05 -1.64
N PHE A 195 0.23 -2.12 -1.80
CA PHE A 195 1.61 -2.25 -1.36
C PHE A 195 2.11 -0.88 -0.92
N VAL A 196 3.23 -0.85 -0.20
CA VAL A 196 3.77 0.33 0.46
C VAL A 196 5.26 0.43 0.17
N PRO A 197 5.67 1.37 -0.69
CA PRO A 197 7.07 1.77 -0.77
C PRO A 197 7.46 2.84 0.26
N TYR A 198 8.77 2.94 0.52
CA TYR A 198 9.36 4.03 1.31
C TYR A 198 10.37 4.81 0.46
N ILE A 199 10.12 6.10 0.26
CA ILE A 199 10.78 6.90 -0.78
C ILE A 199 11.11 8.29 -0.24
N SER A 200 12.31 8.79 -0.55
CA SER A 200 12.70 10.16 -0.20
C SER A 200 11.93 11.20 -0.99
N ASP A 201 11.81 12.42 -0.44
CA ASP A 201 11.25 13.58 -1.17
C ASP A 201 11.96 13.86 -2.50
N SER A 202 13.23 13.47 -2.59
CA SER A 202 14.09 13.62 -3.76
C SER A 202 14.01 12.46 -4.77
N GLY A 203 13.18 11.43 -4.51
CA GLY A 203 12.95 10.31 -5.42
C GLY A 203 13.90 9.12 -5.26
N TYR A 204 14.62 9.03 -4.14
CA TYR A 204 15.45 7.85 -3.85
C TYR A 204 14.59 6.78 -3.18
N ALA A 205 14.43 5.64 -3.85
CA ALA A 205 13.73 4.47 -3.31
C ALA A 205 14.56 3.76 -2.23
N SER A 206 13.91 3.41 -1.12
CA SER A 206 14.44 2.49 -0.11
C SER A 206 14.22 1.03 -0.52
N ASN A 207 14.99 0.11 0.05
CA ASN A 207 14.68 -1.33 -0.04
C ASN A 207 13.60 -1.78 0.98
N GLU A 208 12.91 -0.83 1.61
CA GLU A 208 11.86 -1.09 2.58
C GLU A 208 10.49 -1.15 1.92
N SER A 209 9.71 -2.18 2.25
CA SER A 209 8.35 -2.32 1.70
C SER A 209 7.38 -3.05 2.62
N ILE A 210 6.08 -2.80 2.43
CA ILE A 210 5.00 -3.67 2.89
C ILE A 210 4.20 -4.13 1.66
N PRO A 211 3.94 -5.43 1.47
CA PRO A 211 4.57 -6.54 2.18
C PRO A 211 6.07 -6.67 1.86
N PRO A 212 6.79 -7.56 2.57
CA PRO A 212 8.13 -7.99 2.20
C PRO A 212 8.15 -8.59 0.79
N TYR A 213 9.24 -8.38 0.07
CA TYR A 213 9.56 -8.99 -1.20
C TYR A 213 11.08 -9.19 -1.28
N ASP A 214 11.56 -10.37 -0.92
CA ASP A 214 12.99 -10.67 -0.75
C ASP A 214 13.90 -10.10 -1.85
N PRO A 215 13.56 -10.17 -3.15
CA PRO A 215 14.39 -9.57 -4.19
C PRO A 215 14.64 -8.07 -3.99
N LEU A 216 13.65 -7.30 -3.54
CA LEU A 216 13.83 -5.87 -3.22
C LEU A 216 14.77 -5.71 -2.01
N GLN A 217 14.49 -6.40 -0.91
CA GLN A 217 15.28 -6.26 0.32
C GLN A 217 16.75 -6.66 0.12
N LEU A 218 17.02 -7.69 -0.68
CA LEU A 218 18.37 -8.17 -1.00
C LEU A 218 19.12 -7.28 -2.00
N ASN A 219 18.42 -6.41 -2.74
CA ASN A 219 19.04 -5.52 -3.72
C ASN A 219 19.75 -4.33 -3.07
N GLY A 220 19.49 -3.98 -1.81
CA GLY A 220 19.89 -2.67 -1.29
C GLY A 220 19.03 -1.54 -1.89
N ASN A 221 19.33 -0.28 -1.57
CA ASN A 221 18.44 0.85 -1.87
C ASN A 221 18.40 1.17 -3.38
N PRO A 222 17.29 0.87 -4.10
CA PRO A 222 17.25 0.99 -5.56
C PRO A 222 17.49 2.42 -6.06
N GLY A 223 17.15 3.44 -5.25
CA GLY A 223 17.32 4.84 -5.63
C GLY A 223 18.78 5.31 -5.82
N PHE A 224 19.78 4.55 -5.36
CA PHE A 224 21.18 5.01 -5.37
C PHE A 224 22.03 4.45 -6.52
N GLY A 225 21.52 3.47 -7.27
CA GLY A 225 21.88 3.19 -8.67
C GLY A 225 23.32 2.96 -9.13
N ASP A 226 24.34 3.10 -8.30
CA ASP A 226 25.74 3.05 -8.70
C ASP A 226 26.50 1.84 -8.16
N GLY A 227 25.82 0.94 -7.45
CA GLY A 227 26.44 -0.20 -6.76
C GLY A 227 27.26 0.20 -5.51
N GLN A 228 27.40 1.49 -5.19
CA GLN A 228 28.09 1.98 -3.99
C GLN A 228 27.27 1.76 -2.72
N PHE A 229 25.94 1.77 -2.83
CA PHE A 229 24.99 1.41 -1.76
C PHE A 229 24.18 0.13 -2.08
N GLY A 230 24.66 -0.67 -3.03
CA GLY A 230 24.16 -2.01 -3.34
C GLY A 230 22.99 -2.09 -4.33
N GLY A 231 22.15 -1.04 -4.43
CA GLY A 231 20.94 -1.02 -5.26
C GLY A 231 21.16 -0.98 -6.77
N THR A 232 20.42 -1.80 -7.50
CA THR A 232 20.19 -1.63 -8.94
C THR A 232 18.94 -0.75 -9.15
N VAL A 233 19.05 0.32 -9.94
CA VAL A 233 17.92 1.22 -10.26
C VAL A 233 16.77 0.46 -10.91
N GLY A 234 15.52 0.76 -10.51
CA GLY A 234 14.30 0.26 -11.14
C GLY A 234 14.12 -1.26 -11.11
N THR A 235 14.95 -1.97 -10.35
CA THR A 235 14.93 -3.43 -10.28
C THR A 235 15.23 -3.88 -8.85
N PRO A 236 14.50 -4.90 -8.35
CA PRO A 236 13.44 -5.64 -9.03
C PRO A 236 12.05 -4.97 -8.95
N GLY A 237 11.95 -3.75 -8.42
CA GLY A 237 10.68 -3.12 -8.08
C GLY A 237 9.98 -3.85 -6.92
N TYR A 238 8.64 -3.91 -6.98
CA TYR A 238 7.77 -4.54 -6.00
C TYR A 238 7.11 -5.78 -6.60
N GLY A 239 7.20 -6.91 -5.92
CA GLY A 239 6.70 -8.19 -6.43
C GLY A 239 5.50 -8.77 -5.68
N ASN A 240 5.14 -8.20 -4.53
CA ASN A 240 4.13 -8.74 -3.63
C ASN A 240 3.10 -7.68 -3.22
N HIS A 241 1.90 -8.12 -2.86
CA HIS A 241 0.84 -7.24 -2.39
C HIS A 241 0.07 -7.85 -1.22
N ASN A 242 -0.68 -7.00 -0.53
CA ASN A 242 -1.63 -7.38 0.50
C ASN A 242 -3.06 -7.03 0.07
N GLU A 243 -4.04 -7.59 0.76
CA GLU A 243 -5.45 -7.27 0.58
C GLU A 243 -6.13 -6.91 1.90
N PHE A 244 -6.99 -5.90 1.87
CA PHE A 244 -7.93 -5.62 2.96
C PHE A 244 -9.36 -5.68 2.44
N CYS A 245 -10.17 -6.56 3.00
CA CYS A 245 -11.53 -6.82 2.57
C CYS A 245 -12.54 -6.14 3.48
N VAL A 246 -13.33 -5.24 2.89
CA VAL A 246 -14.40 -4.48 3.55
C VAL A 246 -15.73 -5.19 3.28
N TYR A 247 -16.48 -5.49 4.35
CA TYR A 247 -17.80 -6.12 4.27
C TYR A 247 -18.88 -5.25 4.94
N PRO A 248 -20.16 -5.41 4.57
CA PRO A 248 -21.24 -4.78 5.31
C PRO A 248 -21.25 -5.24 6.77
N GLU A 249 -21.51 -4.31 7.67
CA GLU A 249 -21.69 -4.56 9.09
C GLU A 249 -22.58 -5.80 9.36
N PRO A 250 -22.19 -6.72 10.28
CA PRO A 250 -22.92 -7.96 10.56
C PRO A 250 -24.39 -7.75 10.94
N THR A 251 -24.73 -6.56 11.47
CA THR A 251 -26.09 -6.20 11.89
C THR A 251 -27.08 -6.18 10.72
N SER A 252 -26.62 -5.87 9.50
CA SER A 252 -27.46 -5.86 8.30
C SER A 252 -27.92 -7.27 7.87
N LEU A 253 -27.07 -8.29 8.07
CA LEU A 253 -27.37 -9.69 7.78
C LEU A 253 -28.27 -10.31 8.86
N ALA A 254 -28.06 -9.94 10.13
CA ALA A 254 -28.90 -10.40 11.24
C ALA A 254 -30.35 -9.89 11.11
N LEU A 255 -30.54 -8.64 10.65
CA LEU A 255 -31.88 -8.08 10.43
C LEU A 255 -32.62 -8.77 9.27
N LEU A 256 -31.92 -9.14 8.20
CA LEU A 256 -32.50 -9.94 7.10
C LEU A 256 -32.94 -11.34 7.58
N GLY A 257 -32.13 -12.01 8.42
CA GLY A 257 -32.46 -13.30 9.00
C GLY A 257 -33.69 -13.24 9.93
N LEU A 258 -33.80 -12.19 10.74
CA LEU A 258 -34.95 -11.95 11.61
C LEU A 258 -36.23 -11.61 10.84
N LEU A 259 -36.13 -10.82 9.76
CA LEU A 259 -37.27 -10.52 8.88
C LEU A 259 -37.74 -11.76 8.11
N ALA A 260 -36.82 -12.59 7.60
CA ALA A 260 -37.16 -13.87 6.97
C ALA A 260 -37.84 -14.83 7.96
N GLY A 261 -37.35 -14.90 9.20
CA GLY A 261 -37.97 -15.70 10.27
C GLY A 261 -39.37 -15.20 10.67
N LEU A 262 -39.59 -13.88 10.71
CA LEU A 262 -40.90 -13.28 11.00
C LEU A 262 -41.93 -13.50 9.88
N VAL A 263 -41.50 -13.53 8.62
CA VAL A 263 -42.37 -13.82 7.47
C VAL A 263 -42.70 -15.31 7.38
N MET A 264 -41.75 -16.20 7.70
CA MET A 264 -42.02 -17.65 7.76
C MET A 264 -42.91 -18.05 8.94
N ARG A 265 -42.88 -17.31 10.06
CA ARG A 265 -43.73 -17.58 11.24
C ARG A 265 -45.18 -17.08 11.08
N ARG A 266 -45.47 -16.31 10.02
CA ARG A 266 -46.81 -15.78 9.69
C ARG A 266 -47.53 -16.56 8.58
N ARG A 267 -46.99 -17.69 8.15
CA ARG A 267 -47.67 -18.67 7.28
C ARG A 267 -47.98 -19.92 8.07
#